data_AF-A0A7J8FL63-F1
#
_entry.id   AF-A0A7J8FL63-F1
#
_cell.length_a   1.000
_cell.length_b   1.000
_cell.length_c   1.000
_cell.angle_alpha   90.00
_cell.angle_beta   90.00
_cell.angle_gamma   90.00
#
_symmetry.space_group_name_H-M   'P 1'
#
loop_
_entity.id
_entity.type
_entity.pdbx_description
1 polymer ?
#
loop_
_entity_poly.entity_id
_entity_poly.type
_entity_poly.pdbx_seq_one_letter_code
_entity_poly.pdbx_strand_id
1 'polypeptide(L)'
;MAGGGDRRVVGTLHLLLVVAALPLAIPGVSRGAAAWTQEKNYHRPAILNSSSLRQVAEGTSISEMWQNDLRPLLIERYPGSPGSYAARQHIMKRIQRLQADWVLEVDTFLSQTPYGYRSFSNIISTLNPTAKRHLVLACHYDSKYFPHWGDRVFVGATDSAVPCAMMLELARALDKRLLSLKNVSDSMPDLSLQLIFFDGEEAFLHWSPQDSLYGSRHLASKMALTPHPPGARNTNQLHGMDLLVLLDLIGALNPTFVNFFPNSARWFYRLQTIDMIFL
;
A
#
# COMPACT_ATOMS: atom_id res chain seq x y z
N MET A 1 25.31 -19.54 34.00
CA MET A 1 26.37 -18.98 33.13
C MET A 1 25.95 -19.16 31.69
N ALA A 2 26.06 -18.08 30.91
CA ALA A 2 26.04 -17.94 29.45
C ALA A 2 24.97 -18.75 28.67
N GLY A 3 23.98 -18.14 28.01
CA GLY A 3 24.08 -16.96 27.17
C GLY A 3 24.00 -17.40 25.70
N GLY A 4 22.79 -17.53 25.17
CA GLY A 4 22.53 -17.84 23.76
C GLY A 4 21.61 -16.77 23.20
N GLY A 5 22.22 -15.74 22.62
CA GLY A 5 21.60 -14.48 22.27
C GLY A 5 20.41 -14.60 21.32
N ASP A 6 19.38 -13.84 21.68
CA ASP A 6 18.22 -13.48 20.88
C ASP A 6 18.70 -12.89 19.53
N ARG A 7 18.63 -13.71 18.47
CA ARG A 7 18.87 -13.24 17.10
C ARG A 7 17.66 -12.41 16.70
N ARG A 8 17.76 -11.10 16.99
CA ARG A 8 16.84 -10.07 16.53
C ARG A 8 16.62 -10.23 15.02
N VAL A 9 15.39 -10.56 14.67
CA VAL A 9 14.89 -10.56 13.29
C VAL A 9 14.79 -9.09 12.87
N VAL A 10 15.90 -8.55 12.38
CA VAL A 10 15.97 -7.24 11.72
C VAL A 10 15.59 -7.48 10.27
N GLY A 11 14.31 -7.31 9.95
CA GLY A 11 13.83 -7.59 8.60
C GLY A 11 12.36 -7.29 8.39
N THR A 12 11.91 -6.07 8.71
CA THR A 12 10.60 -5.51 8.30
C THR A 12 10.39 -4.04 8.64
N LEU A 13 11.40 -3.30 9.12
CA LEU A 13 11.22 -1.91 9.58
C LEU A 13 11.08 -0.87 8.45
N HIS A 14 11.19 -1.28 7.18
CA HIS A 14 11.46 -0.36 6.08
C HIS A 14 10.23 0.37 5.51
N LEU A 15 9.00 -0.07 5.79
CA LEU A 15 7.80 0.52 5.16
C LEU A 15 7.15 1.67 5.94
N LEU A 16 7.23 1.65 7.27
CA LEU A 16 6.56 2.63 8.14
C LEU A 16 7.08 4.06 7.97
N LEU A 17 8.30 4.21 7.47
CA LEU A 17 8.98 5.50 7.38
C LEU A 17 8.76 6.23 6.04
N VAL A 18 8.11 5.59 5.07
CA VAL A 18 7.57 6.28 3.89
C VAL A 18 6.33 7.09 4.27
N VAL A 19 5.49 6.57 5.18
CA VAL A 19 4.26 7.25 5.63
C VAL A 19 4.50 8.14 6.84
N ALA A 20 5.50 7.85 7.68
CA ALA A 20 5.86 8.75 8.78
C ALA A 20 6.44 10.12 8.32
N ALA A 21 6.59 10.32 7.00
CA ALA A 21 6.88 11.60 6.35
C ALA A 21 5.62 12.39 5.92
N LEU A 22 4.42 11.98 6.34
CA LEU A 22 3.24 12.86 6.43
C LEU A 22 3.20 13.57 7.79
N PRO A 23 4.06 14.56 8.04
CA PRO A 23 3.58 15.69 8.81
C PRO A 23 4.07 17.04 8.26
N LEU A 24 3.19 18.04 8.31
CA LEU A 24 3.51 19.48 8.37
C LEU A 24 4.56 19.96 7.35
N ALA A 25 4.12 20.26 6.14
CA ALA A 25 4.90 21.08 5.24
C ALA A 25 5.08 22.49 5.84
N ILE A 26 6.31 22.97 5.92
CA ILE A 26 6.60 24.38 6.19
C ILE A 26 6.18 25.19 4.96
N PRO A 27 5.46 26.33 5.10
CA PRO A 27 5.08 27.15 3.95
C PRO A 27 6.32 27.67 3.24
N GLY A 28 6.63 27.06 2.09
CA GLY A 28 7.62 27.56 1.15
C GLY A 28 7.04 28.73 0.36
N VAL A 29 7.89 29.73 0.12
CA VAL A 29 7.67 30.95 -0.67
C VAL A 29 6.67 30.76 -1.81
N SER A 30 5.58 31.55 -1.78
CA SER A 30 4.58 31.69 -2.83
C SER A 30 5.23 32.04 -4.18
N ARG A 31 5.50 31.01 -4.98
CA ARG A 31 5.72 31.12 -6.42
C ARG A 31 4.39 30.84 -7.11
N GLY A 32 4.04 31.66 -8.11
CA GLY A 32 2.71 31.73 -8.73
C GLY A 32 2.02 30.38 -8.89
N ALA A 33 0.71 30.33 -8.58
CA ALA A 33 -0.08 29.12 -8.38
C ALA A 33 0.20 28.06 -9.46
N ALA A 34 1.09 27.12 -9.15
CA ALA A 34 1.25 25.92 -9.96
C ALA A 34 -0.10 25.20 -9.98
N ALA A 35 -0.49 24.64 -11.12
CA ALA A 35 -1.64 23.73 -11.15
C ALA A 35 -1.41 22.64 -10.09
N TRP A 36 -2.40 22.38 -9.25
CA TRP A 36 -2.26 21.50 -8.07
C TRP A 36 -1.66 20.12 -8.40
N THR A 37 -1.87 19.64 -9.63
CA THR A 37 -1.32 18.38 -10.17
C THR A 37 0.21 18.35 -10.27
N GLN A 38 0.86 19.52 -10.25
CA GLN A 38 2.31 19.68 -10.29
C GLN A 38 2.95 19.75 -8.89
N GLU A 39 2.16 19.90 -7.82
CA GLU A 39 2.69 20.03 -6.46
C GLU A 39 3.54 18.81 -6.04
N LYS A 40 3.21 17.61 -6.54
CA LYS A 40 3.98 16.38 -6.32
C LYS A 40 5.43 16.45 -6.78
N ASN A 41 5.74 17.30 -7.77
CA ASN A 41 7.10 17.48 -8.27
C ASN A 41 7.97 18.30 -7.31
N TYR A 42 7.34 19.14 -6.47
CA TYR A 42 8.02 20.02 -5.52
C TYR A 42 7.88 19.57 -4.07
N HIS A 43 6.98 18.61 -3.79
CA HIS A 43 6.73 18.11 -2.45
C HIS A 43 8.02 17.57 -1.79
N ARG A 44 8.29 18.02 -0.56
CA ARG A 44 9.45 17.62 0.25
C ARG A 44 8.98 16.88 1.51
N PRO A 45 9.71 15.85 1.96
CA PRO A 45 9.39 15.20 3.23
C PRO A 45 9.71 16.13 4.40
N ALA A 46 8.90 16.08 5.45
CA ALA A 46 9.33 16.55 6.76
C ALA A 46 10.12 15.43 7.45
N ILE A 47 11.40 15.65 7.66
CA ILE A 47 12.32 14.62 8.18
C ILE A 47 12.12 14.47 9.69
N LEU A 48 11.88 13.24 10.13
CA LEU A 48 11.80 12.90 11.54
C LEU A 48 13.17 12.95 12.22
N ASN A 49 13.22 13.48 13.43
CA ASN A 49 14.40 13.41 14.30
C ASN A 49 14.52 12.01 14.94
N SER A 50 15.67 11.74 15.56
CA SER A 50 15.98 10.41 16.13
C SER A 50 14.99 9.93 17.18
N SER A 51 14.43 10.83 18.01
CA SER A 51 13.42 10.46 19.00
C SER A 51 12.10 10.06 18.35
N SER A 52 11.67 10.78 17.31
CA SER A 52 10.47 10.44 16.54
C SER A 52 10.66 9.14 15.74
N LEU A 53 11.84 8.90 15.18
CA LEU A 53 12.17 7.65 14.50
C LEU A 53 12.11 6.46 15.46
N ARG A 54 12.67 6.59 16.66
CA ARG A 54 12.58 5.57 17.70
C ARG A 54 11.13 5.30 18.10
N GLN A 55 10.33 6.34 18.28
CA GLN A 55 8.91 6.19 18.61
C GLN A 55 8.14 5.43 17.52
N VAL A 56 8.42 5.69 16.24
CA VAL A 56 7.80 4.96 15.12
C VAL A 56 8.26 3.50 15.10
N ALA A 57 9.56 3.25 15.32
CA ALA A 57 10.11 1.90 15.36
C ALA A 57 9.55 1.07 16.53
N GLU A 58 9.37 1.67 17.71
CA GLU A 58 8.78 1.03 18.88
C GLU A 58 7.24 0.88 18.77
N GLY A 59 6.59 1.67 17.92
CA GLY A 59 5.14 1.67 17.73
C GLY A 59 4.61 0.52 16.86
N THR A 60 5.49 -0.21 16.17
CA THR A 60 5.13 -1.39 15.37
C THR A 60 5.45 -2.68 16.11
N SER A 61 4.65 -3.72 15.86
CA SER A 61 4.85 -5.03 16.47
C SER A 61 4.78 -6.12 15.40
N ILE A 62 5.94 -6.72 15.11
CA ILE A 62 6.04 -7.79 14.12
C ILE A 62 5.27 -9.05 14.53
N SER A 63 5.20 -9.36 15.82
CA SER A 63 4.44 -10.50 16.35
C SER A 63 2.93 -10.29 16.20
N GLU A 64 2.45 -9.06 16.48
CA GLU A 64 1.05 -8.70 16.28
C GLU A 64 0.68 -8.74 14.79
N MET A 65 1.51 -8.16 13.92
CA MET A 65 1.34 -8.24 12.46
C MET A 65 1.30 -9.71 12.00
N TRP A 66 2.24 -10.54 12.47
CA TRP A 66 2.31 -11.95 12.11
C TRP A 66 1.03 -12.70 12.48
N GLN A 67 0.60 -12.57 13.73
CA GLN A 67 -0.54 -13.30 14.27
C GLN A 67 -1.87 -12.81 13.69
N ASN A 68 -2.03 -11.49 13.60
CA ASN A 68 -3.33 -10.87 13.39
C ASN A 68 -3.55 -10.33 11.99
N ASP A 69 -2.50 -10.11 11.19
CA ASP A 69 -2.61 -9.56 9.84
C ASP A 69 -2.12 -10.55 8.78
N LEU A 70 -0.94 -11.18 8.97
CA LEU A 70 -0.33 -12.11 8.02
C LEU A 70 -0.93 -13.52 8.05
N ARG A 71 -0.96 -14.18 9.22
CA ARG A 71 -1.39 -15.59 9.32
C ARG A 71 -2.78 -15.83 8.70
N PRO A 72 -3.79 -14.96 8.88
CA PRO A 72 -5.10 -15.14 8.22
C PRO A 72 -5.07 -15.04 6.69
N LEU A 73 -4.05 -14.39 6.13
CA LEU A 73 -3.85 -14.28 4.68
C LEU A 73 -3.05 -15.44 4.10
N LEU A 74 -2.36 -16.26 4.91
CA LEU A 74 -1.60 -17.44 4.46
C LEU A 74 -2.52 -18.63 4.12
N ILE A 75 -3.45 -18.38 3.22
CA ILE A 75 -4.41 -19.32 2.64
C ILE A 75 -4.35 -19.21 1.11
N GLU A 76 -4.80 -20.24 0.42
CA GLU A 76 -5.05 -20.15 -1.02
C GLU A 76 -6.18 -19.16 -1.29
N ARG A 77 -5.93 -18.16 -2.15
CA ARG A 77 -6.81 -17.00 -2.33
C ARG A 77 -6.82 -16.45 -3.75
N TYR A 78 -6.71 -17.32 -4.76
CA TYR A 78 -6.83 -16.94 -6.17
C TYR A 78 -8.21 -16.32 -6.48
N PRO A 79 -8.35 -15.50 -7.55
CA PRO A 79 -9.59 -14.75 -7.78
C PRO A 79 -10.81 -15.66 -7.94
N GLY A 80 -11.88 -15.34 -7.21
CA GLY A 80 -13.13 -16.10 -7.16
C GLY A 80 -13.15 -17.30 -6.19
N SER A 81 -12.03 -17.65 -5.55
CA SER A 81 -12.00 -18.70 -4.52
C SER A 81 -12.69 -18.27 -3.20
N PRO A 82 -13.10 -19.23 -2.34
CA PRO A 82 -13.52 -18.91 -0.97
C PRO A 82 -12.45 -18.15 -0.18
N GLY A 83 -11.17 -18.44 -0.42
CA GLY A 83 -10.06 -17.74 0.23
C GLY A 83 -9.87 -16.30 -0.25
N SER A 84 -10.17 -15.98 -1.51
CA SER A 84 -10.22 -14.58 -1.99
C SER A 84 -11.28 -13.78 -1.23
N TYR A 85 -12.48 -14.35 -1.03
CA TYR A 85 -13.50 -13.72 -0.20
C TYR A 85 -13.02 -13.55 1.26
N ALA A 86 -12.45 -14.59 1.87
CA ALA A 86 -11.95 -14.54 3.24
C ALA A 86 -10.84 -13.50 3.41
N ALA A 87 -9.89 -13.43 2.49
CA ALA A 87 -8.80 -12.44 2.48
C ALA A 87 -9.33 -11.01 2.35
N ARG A 88 -10.29 -10.77 1.44
CA ARG A 88 -10.95 -9.47 1.29
C ARG A 88 -11.69 -9.05 2.57
N GLN A 89 -12.47 -9.94 3.15
CA GLN A 89 -13.17 -9.69 4.41
C GLN A 89 -12.19 -9.40 5.56
N HIS A 90 -11.09 -10.14 5.62
CA HIS A 90 -10.03 -9.90 6.60
C HIS A 90 -9.47 -8.50 6.45
N ILE A 91 -8.92 -8.15 5.28
CA ILE A 91 -8.35 -6.82 4.99
C ILE A 91 -9.31 -5.70 5.39
N MET A 92 -10.57 -5.78 4.93
CA MET A 92 -11.58 -4.77 5.23
C MET A 92 -11.84 -4.65 6.75
N LYS A 93 -12.03 -5.76 7.46
CA LYS A 93 -12.26 -5.75 8.92
C LYS A 93 -11.06 -5.20 9.70
N ARG A 94 -9.83 -5.50 9.25
CA ARG A 94 -8.61 -5.00 9.88
C ARG A 94 -8.45 -3.49 9.77
N ILE A 95 -8.97 -2.90 8.68
CA ILE A 95 -9.03 -1.45 8.46
C ILE A 95 -10.20 -0.83 9.22
N GLN A 96 -11.40 -1.41 9.15
CA GLN A 96 -12.63 -0.86 9.78
C GLN A 96 -12.56 -0.68 11.30
N ARG A 97 -11.73 -1.47 11.97
CA ARG A 97 -11.53 -1.37 13.43
C ARG A 97 -10.60 -0.23 13.85
N LEU A 98 -9.93 0.43 12.91
CA LEU A 98 -9.02 1.53 13.18
C LEU A 98 -9.80 2.81 13.50
N GLN A 99 -9.16 3.75 14.19
CA GLN A 99 -9.78 5.02 14.58
C GLN A 99 -9.77 6.03 13.45
N ALA A 100 -8.75 6.01 12.59
CA ALA A 100 -8.66 6.87 11.43
C ALA A 100 -9.84 6.63 10.47
N ASP A 101 -10.30 7.70 9.82
CA ASP A 101 -11.56 7.76 9.08
C ASP A 101 -11.47 7.14 7.67
N TRP A 102 -11.08 5.87 7.61
CA TRP A 102 -10.89 5.15 6.36
C TRP A 102 -12.22 4.90 5.64
N VAL A 103 -12.31 5.35 4.39
CA VAL A 103 -13.42 5.03 3.50
C VAL A 103 -13.04 3.82 2.65
N LEU A 104 -13.77 2.73 2.81
CA LEU A 104 -13.58 1.48 2.05
C LEU A 104 -14.50 1.42 0.85
N GLU A 105 -13.91 1.10 -0.30
CA GLU A 105 -14.59 0.81 -1.55
C GLU A 105 -14.12 -0.54 -2.09
N VAL A 106 -15.05 -1.31 -2.64
CA VAL A 106 -14.74 -2.56 -3.35
C VAL A 106 -15.06 -2.35 -4.81
N ASP A 107 -14.03 -2.41 -5.66
CA ASP A 107 -14.15 -2.26 -7.11
C ASP A 107 -14.28 -3.66 -7.73
N THR A 108 -15.53 -4.14 -7.81
CA THR A 108 -15.87 -5.45 -8.38
C THR A 108 -16.18 -5.33 -9.87
N PHE A 109 -15.55 -6.17 -10.69
CA PHE A 109 -15.75 -6.20 -12.13
C PHE A 109 -15.59 -7.63 -12.70
N LEU A 110 -16.07 -7.84 -13.92
CA LEU A 110 -15.89 -9.08 -14.68
C LEU A 110 -14.79 -8.90 -15.73
N SER A 111 -13.95 -9.92 -15.92
CA SER A 111 -13.01 -9.99 -17.03
C SER A 111 -12.96 -11.39 -17.62
N GLN A 112 -12.71 -11.47 -18.93
CA GLN A 112 -12.38 -12.72 -19.59
C GLN A 112 -11.02 -13.23 -19.08
N THR A 113 -10.93 -14.52 -18.81
CA THR A 113 -9.71 -15.24 -18.42
C THR A 113 -9.53 -16.46 -19.32
N PRO A 114 -8.40 -17.19 -19.25
CA PRO A 114 -8.25 -18.49 -19.91
C PRO A 114 -9.33 -19.52 -19.49
N TYR A 115 -9.97 -19.33 -18.33
CA TYR A 115 -11.02 -20.19 -17.78
C TYR A 115 -12.44 -19.59 -17.91
N GLY A 116 -12.63 -18.64 -18.82
CA GLY A 116 -13.91 -17.94 -19.02
C GLY A 116 -14.02 -16.64 -18.22
N TYR A 117 -15.21 -16.05 -18.17
CA TYR A 117 -15.45 -14.84 -17.39
C TYR A 117 -15.35 -15.12 -15.88
N ARG A 118 -14.57 -14.31 -15.18
CA ARG A 118 -14.43 -14.34 -13.71
C ARG A 118 -14.62 -12.97 -13.11
N SER A 119 -15.08 -12.96 -11.86
CA SER A 119 -15.21 -11.75 -11.05
C SER A 119 -13.93 -11.49 -10.27
N PHE A 120 -13.52 -10.23 -10.26
CA PHE A 120 -12.39 -9.70 -9.50
C PHE A 120 -12.90 -8.60 -8.59
N SER A 121 -12.19 -8.27 -7.52
CA SER A 121 -12.59 -7.24 -6.56
C SER A 121 -11.37 -6.58 -5.93
N ASN A 122 -10.95 -5.44 -6.49
CA ASN A 122 -9.93 -4.62 -5.83
C ASN A 122 -10.50 -4.03 -4.53
N ILE A 123 -9.65 -3.83 -3.54
CA ILE A 123 -10.02 -3.15 -2.28
C ILE A 123 -9.29 -1.81 -2.25
N ILE A 124 -10.05 -0.73 -2.11
CA ILE A 124 -9.52 0.63 -2.00
C ILE A 124 -9.89 1.16 -0.63
N SER A 125 -8.90 1.64 0.11
CA SER A 125 -9.09 2.27 1.42
C SER A 125 -8.49 3.66 1.39
N THR A 126 -9.32 4.70 1.55
CA THR A 126 -8.89 6.09 1.35
C THR A 126 -9.17 6.94 2.58
N LEU A 127 -8.15 7.65 3.08
CA LEU A 127 -8.34 8.75 4.03
C LEU A 127 -8.61 10.04 3.24
N ASN A 128 -9.59 10.83 3.66
CA ASN A 128 -10.02 12.06 3.00
C ASN A 128 -10.23 11.88 1.47
N PRO A 129 -11.28 11.18 1.02
CA PRO A 129 -11.49 10.87 -0.40
C PRO A 129 -11.55 12.09 -1.32
N THR A 130 -11.94 13.26 -0.79
CA THR A 130 -12.01 14.52 -1.54
C THR A 130 -10.71 15.31 -1.56
N ALA A 131 -9.69 14.89 -0.80
CA ALA A 131 -8.37 15.51 -0.89
C ALA A 131 -7.84 15.39 -2.32
N LYS A 132 -7.26 16.45 -2.86
CA LYS A 132 -6.82 16.44 -4.28
C LYS A 132 -5.71 15.43 -4.52
N ARG A 133 -4.83 15.22 -3.55
CA ARG A 133 -3.64 14.38 -3.69
C ARG A 133 -3.62 13.25 -2.67
N HIS A 134 -3.12 12.08 -3.09
CA HIS A 134 -2.89 10.94 -2.21
C HIS A 134 -1.53 10.30 -2.49
N LEU A 135 -0.79 10.03 -1.42
CA LEU A 135 0.25 9.00 -1.45
C LEU A 135 -0.47 7.64 -1.52
N VAL A 136 -0.13 6.80 -2.48
CA VAL A 136 -0.77 5.50 -2.67
C VAL A 136 0.21 4.39 -2.34
N LEU A 137 -0.11 3.56 -1.34
CA LEU A 137 0.56 2.29 -1.11
C LEU A 137 -0.27 1.17 -1.73
N ALA A 138 0.37 0.24 -2.41
CA ALA A 138 -0.35 -0.86 -3.03
C ALA A 138 0.40 -2.18 -2.93
N CYS A 139 -0.35 -3.27 -2.99
CA CYS A 139 0.12 -4.63 -3.28
C CYS A 139 -1.04 -5.38 -3.95
N HIS A 140 -0.82 -6.64 -4.33
CA HIS A 140 -1.91 -7.53 -4.72
C HIS A 140 -2.24 -8.49 -3.57
N TYR A 141 -3.52 -8.82 -3.40
CA TYR A 141 -3.96 -9.72 -2.32
C TYR A 141 -4.31 -11.11 -2.82
N ASP A 142 -4.44 -11.32 -4.13
CA ASP A 142 -4.63 -12.65 -4.67
C ASP A 142 -3.37 -13.52 -4.48
N SER A 143 -3.53 -14.81 -4.65
CA SER A 143 -2.42 -15.75 -4.79
C SER A 143 -2.53 -16.43 -6.13
N LYS A 144 -1.40 -16.74 -6.77
CA LYS A 144 -1.39 -17.49 -8.03
C LYS A 144 -2.15 -18.81 -7.92
N TYR A 145 -2.99 -19.09 -8.92
CA TYR A 145 -3.66 -20.38 -9.03
C TYR A 145 -2.65 -21.46 -9.46
N PHE A 146 -2.60 -22.55 -8.69
CA PHE A 146 -1.90 -23.77 -9.07
C PHE A 146 -2.80 -24.97 -8.82
N PRO A 147 -2.80 -25.99 -9.71
CA PRO A 147 -3.38 -27.28 -9.37
C PRO A 147 -2.72 -27.86 -8.11
N HIS A 148 -3.50 -28.50 -7.25
CA HIS A 148 -2.98 -29.14 -6.03
C HIS A 148 -1.87 -30.15 -6.34
N TRP A 149 -0.77 -30.09 -5.59
CA TRP A 149 0.34 -31.04 -5.70
C TRP A 149 0.51 -31.82 -4.38
N GLY A 150 -0.19 -32.95 -4.29
CA GLY A 150 -0.38 -33.68 -3.04
C GLY A 150 -1.21 -32.84 -2.05
N ASP A 151 -0.79 -32.81 -0.79
CA ASP A 151 -1.46 -32.03 0.27
C ASP A 151 -0.99 -30.57 0.37
N ARG A 152 -0.22 -30.08 -0.63
CA ARG A 152 0.31 -28.72 -0.64
C ARG A 152 -0.57 -27.78 -1.45
N VAL A 153 -0.65 -26.55 -0.94
CA VAL A 153 -1.30 -25.42 -1.58
C VAL A 153 -0.31 -24.26 -1.70
N PHE A 154 -0.42 -23.50 -2.79
CA PHE A 154 0.34 -22.27 -2.92
C PHE A 154 -0.39 -21.15 -2.19
N VAL A 155 0.30 -20.54 -1.22
CA VAL A 155 -0.27 -19.46 -0.41
C VAL A 155 0.40 -18.11 -0.64
N GLY A 156 1.38 -18.01 -1.56
CA GLY A 156 2.01 -16.73 -1.91
C GLY A 156 2.41 -15.89 -0.69
N ALA A 157 3.29 -16.42 0.18
CA ALA A 157 3.62 -15.76 1.44
C ALA A 157 4.30 -14.41 1.22
N THR A 158 5.38 -14.37 0.43
CA THR A 158 6.02 -13.12 0.00
C THR A 158 5.25 -12.40 -1.11
N ASP A 159 4.27 -13.08 -1.69
CA ASP A 159 3.69 -12.83 -3.02
C ASP A 159 2.15 -12.93 -2.99
N SER A 160 1.44 -11.98 -2.40
CA SER A 160 1.92 -10.82 -1.64
C SER A 160 1.28 -10.72 -0.25
N ALA A 161 1.17 -11.85 0.48
CA ALA A 161 0.58 -11.86 1.82
C ALA A 161 1.36 -11.00 2.83
N VAL A 162 2.70 -11.04 2.80
CA VAL A 162 3.57 -10.18 3.61
C VAL A 162 3.38 -8.71 3.26
N PRO A 163 3.46 -8.26 1.98
CA PRO A 163 3.07 -6.91 1.58
C PRO A 163 1.69 -6.45 2.09
N CYS A 164 0.67 -7.31 1.98
CA CYS A 164 -0.66 -7.02 2.51
C CYS A 164 -0.61 -6.75 4.03
N ALA A 165 0.04 -7.63 4.79
CA ALA A 165 0.17 -7.49 6.23
C ALA A 165 0.98 -6.26 6.64
N MET A 166 2.03 -5.91 5.89
CA MET A 166 2.83 -4.69 6.13
C MET A 166 1.98 -3.43 5.97
N MET A 167 1.09 -3.38 4.97
CA MET A 167 0.18 -2.24 4.78
C MET A 167 -0.86 -2.14 5.91
N LEU A 168 -1.39 -3.27 6.37
CA LEU A 168 -2.33 -3.32 7.51
C LEU A 168 -1.67 -2.90 8.83
N GLU A 169 -0.45 -3.40 9.09
CA GLU A 169 0.33 -3.01 10.27
C GLU A 169 0.72 -1.54 10.22
N LEU A 170 1.05 -1.01 9.05
CA LEU A 170 1.31 0.42 8.88
C LEU A 170 0.10 1.26 9.27
N ALA A 171 -1.09 0.90 8.77
CA ALA A 171 -2.33 1.58 9.11
C ALA A 171 -2.62 1.51 10.61
N ARG A 172 -2.38 0.37 11.26
CA ARG A 172 -2.56 0.17 12.70
C ARG A 172 -1.54 0.96 13.55
N ALA A 173 -0.25 0.86 13.24
CA ALA A 173 0.82 1.48 14.01
C ALA A 173 0.78 3.02 13.91
N LEU A 174 0.31 3.56 12.78
CA LEU A 174 0.17 5.00 12.55
C LEU A 174 -1.24 5.52 12.80
N ASP A 175 -2.19 4.70 13.24
CA ASP A 175 -3.63 5.02 13.34
C ASP A 175 -3.91 6.37 14.02
N LYS A 176 -3.31 6.60 15.20
CA LYS A 176 -3.46 7.87 15.95
C LYS A 176 -2.93 9.09 15.18
N ARG A 177 -1.84 8.92 14.41
CA ARG A 177 -1.28 10.00 13.57
C ARG A 177 -2.15 10.23 12.35
N LEU A 178 -2.63 9.16 11.72
CA LEU A 178 -3.51 9.22 10.56
C LEU A 178 -4.88 9.81 10.91
N LEU A 179 -5.39 9.60 12.13
CA LEU A 179 -6.60 10.24 12.64
C LEU A 179 -6.53 11.77 12.60
N SER A 180 -5.34 12.36 12.79
CA SER A 180 -5.16 13.82 12.72
C SER A 180 -5.44 14.39 11.32
N LEU A 181 -5.39 13.56 10.27
CA LEU A 181 -5.75 13.96 8.91
C LEU A 181 -7.26 14.21 8.77
N LYS A 182 -8.11 13.81 9.72
CA LYS A 182 -9.56 14.09 9.66
C LYS A 182 -9.87 15.59 9.75
N ASN A 183 -9.07 16.33 10.52
CA ASN A 183 -9.30 17.75 10.84
C ASN A 183 -8.27 18.63 10.12
N VAL A 184 -8.22 18.55 8.78
CA VAL A 184 -7.29 19.37 7.99
C VAL A 184 -7.73 20.84 8.06
N SER A 185 -6.88 21.70 8.61
CA SER A 185 -7.01 23.15 8.47
C SER A 185 -6.49 23.61 7.11
N ASP A 186 -6.96 24.76 6.60
CA ASP A 186 -6.51 25.36 5.33
C ASP A 186 -4.99 25.61 5.24
N SER A 187 -4.27 25.53 6.37
CA SER A 187 -2.81 25.66 6.47
C SER A 187 -2.02 24.38 6.13
N MET A 188 -2.69 23.24 5.95
CA MET A 188 -2.05 21.96 5.63
C MET A 188 -2.13 21.65 4.13
N PRO A 189 -1.12 20.97 3.55
CA PRO A 189 -1.18 20.55 2.15
C PRO A 189 -2.35 19.58 1.94
N ASP A 190 -3.03 19.73 0.81
CA ASP A 190 -4.18 18.92 0.36
C ASP A 190 -3.71 17.53 -0.12
N LEU A 191 -3.09 16.78 0.79
CA LEU A 191 -2.44 15.48 0.58
C LEU A 191 -2.86 14.51 1.69
N SER A 192 -3.31 13.32 1.31
CA SER A 192 -3.70 12.25 2.24
C SER A 192 -3.09 10.89 1.83
N LEU A 193 -3.59 9.79 2.38
CA LEU A 193 -3.12 8.42 2.16
C LEU A 193 -4.22 7.53 1.57
N GLN A 194 -3.85 6.70 0.61
CA GLN A 194 -4.69 5.66 0.04
C GLN A 194 -3.95 4.31 0.03
N LEU A 195 -4.67 3.24 0.32
CA LEU A 195 -4.20 1.86 0.22
C LEU A 195 -5.00 1.16 -0.88
N ILE A 196 -4.30 0.44 -1.76
CA ILE A 196 -4.94 -0.37 -2.79
C ILE A 196 -4.44 -1.82 -2.67
N PHE A 197 -5.37 -2.76 -2.58
CA PHE A 197 -5.10 -4.19 -2.65
C PHE A 197 -5.72 -4.71 -3.94
N PHE A 198 -4.86 -4.94 -4.94
CA PHE A 198 -5.28 -5.40 -6.26
C PHE A 198 -5.70 -6.87 -6.23
N ASP A 199 -6.72 -7.21 -7.01
CA ASP A 199 -7.12 -8.60 -7.28
C ASP A 199 -6.62 -9.03 -8.67
N GLY A 200 -6.29 -10.31 -8.82
CA GLY A 200 -5.85 -10.87 -10.10
C GLY A 200 -4.64 -10.15 -10.68
N GLU A 201 -3.61 -9.91 -9.88
CA GLU A 201 -2.29 -9.56 -10.44
C GLU A 201 -1.78 -10.73 -11.29
N GLU A 202 -1.97 -11.93 -10.75
CA GLU A 202 -1.39 -13.14 -11.28
C GLU A 202 -2.07 -13.63 -12.55
N ALA A 203 -1.27 -14.23 -13.42
CA ALA A 203 -1.77 -15.02 -14.54
C ALA A 203 -2.47 -16.29 -14.03
N PHE A 204 -3.62 -16.63 -14.59
CA PHE A 204 -4.32 -17.89 -14.33
C PHE A 204 -3.63 -19.09 -14.96
N LEU A 205 -2.96 -18.90 -16.11
CA LEU A 205 -2.28 -19.96 -16.84
C LEU A 205 -0.87 -19.53 -17.26
N HIS A 206 -0.78 -18.55 -18.14
CA HIS A 206 0.49 -18.09 -18.71
C HIS A 206 0.51 -16.57 -18.76
N TRP A 207 1.53 -15.99 -18.11
CA TRP A 207 1.68 -14.54 -18.11
C TRP A 207 1.70 -13.98 -19.53
N SER A 208 0.70 -13.16 -19.82
CA SER A 208 0.52 -12.50 -21.10
C SER A 208 -0.19 -11.16 -20.89
N PRO A 209 -0.21 -10.26 -21.88
CA PRO A 209 -0.93 -8.99 -21.75
C PRO A 209 -2.43 -9.16 -21.43
N GLN A 210 -3.02 -10.32 -21.72
CA GLN A 210 -4.43 -10.63 -21.47
C GLN A 210 -4.65 -11.47 -20.20
N ASP A 211 -3.66 -12.27 -19.80
CA ASP A 211 -3.66 -13.13 -18.62
C ASP A 211 -2.65 -12.64 -17.60
N SER A 212 -2.90 -11.45 -17.08
CA SER A 212 -2.16 -10.79 -15.98
C SER A 212 -2.83 -9.46 -15.62
N LEU A 213 -2.51 -8.91 -14.45
CA LEU A 213 -2.79 -7.53 -14.08
C LEU A 213 -4.27 -7.12 -14.23
N TYR A 214 -5.20 -8.04 -13.96
CA TYR A 214 -6.63 -7.83 -14.16
C TYR A 214 -7.12 -6.62 -13.35
N GLY A 215 -6.89 -6.64 -12.03
CA GLY A 215 -7.33 -5.59 -11.12
C GLY A 215 -6.72 -4.23 -11.41
N SER A 216 -5.41 -4.19 -11.65
CA SER A 216 -4.69 -2.94 -11.86
C SER A 216 -4.98 -2.30 -13.23
N ARG A 217 -5.12 -3.10 -14.32
CA ARG A 217 -5.57 -2.58 -15.63
C ARG A 217 -6.97 -1.98 -15.55
N HIS A 218 -7.90 -2.67 -14.87
CA HIS A 218 -9.26 -2.16 -14.66
C HIS A 218 -9.25 -0.85 -13.86
N LEU A 219 -8.61 -0.86 -12.69
CA LEU A 219 -8.65 0.29 -11.78
C LEU A 219 -7.95 1.51 -12.37
N ALA A 220 -6.79 1.34 -13.02
CA ALA A 220 -6.11 2.46 -13.68
C ALA A 220 -6.98 3.10 -14.77
N SER A 221 -7.70 2.29 -15.57
CA SER A 221 -8.63 2.78 -16.59
C SER A 221 -9.81 3.53 -15.96
N LYS A 222 -10.40 2.98 -14.90
CA LYS A 222 -11.47 3.62 -14.12
C LYS A 222 -11.02 4.96 -13.54
N MET A 223 -9.85 5.01 -12.90
CA MET A 223 -9.28 6.21 -12.30
C MET A 223 -8.94 7.29 -13.35
N ALA A 224 -8.50 6.90 -14.54
CA ALA A 224 -8.24 7.82 -15.65
C ALA A 224 -9.51 8.51 -16.16
N LEU A 225 -10.66 7.84 -16.06
CA LEU A 225 -11.97 8.33 -16.51
C LEU A 225 -12.77 9.02 -15.41
N THR A 226 -12.34 8.92 -14.15
CA THR A 226 -13.06 9.47 -12.99
C THR A 226 -12.55 10.87 -12.65
N PRO A 227 -13.36 11.94 -12.78
CA PRO A 227 -12.95 13.29 -12.42
C PRO A 227 -12.51 13.42 -10.97
N HIS A 228 -11.41 14.14 -10.73
CA HIS A 228 -10.89 14.39 -9.39
C HIS A 228 -10.26 15.78 -9.28
N PRO A 229 -10.56 16.58 -8.24
CA PRO A 229 -11.61 16.34 -7.22
C PRO A 229 -13.02 16.31 -7.84
N PRO A 230 -14.07 15.91 -7.09
CA PRO A 230 -15.43 15.87 -7.61
C PRO A 230 -15.87 17.18 -8.28
N GLY A 231 -16.42 17.09 -9.49
CA GLY A 231 -16.82 18.24 -10.30
C GLY A 231 -15.71 18.88 -11.15
N ALA A 232 -14.46 18.38 -11.07
CA ALA A 232 -13.39 18.83 -11.95
C ALA A 232 -13.68 18.52 -13.43
N ARG A 233 -13.26 19.41 -14.34
CA ARG A 233 -13.47 19.24 -15.78
C ARG A 233 -12.27 18.64 -16.52
N ASN A 234 -11.05 18.88 -16.01
CA ASN A 234 -9.81 18.64 -16.74
C ASN A 234 -8.80 17.77 -15.95
N THR A 235 -9.19 17.22 -14.81
CA THR A 235 -8.33 16.39 -13.95
C THR A 235 -9.09 15.15 -13.50
N ASN A 236 -8.35 14.07 -13.24
CA ASN A 236 -8.88 12.75 -12.88
C ASN A 236 -8.10 12.16 -11.70
N GLN A 237 -8.54 11.02 -11.17
CA GLN A 237 -7.94 10.42 -9.99
C GLN A 237 -6.44 10.08 -10.18
N LEU A 238 -5.99 9.73 -11.39
CA LEU A 238 -4.57 9.51 -11.66
C LEU A 238 -3.72 10.78 -11.52
N HIS A 239 -4.26 11.96 -11.81
CA HIS A 239 -3.55 13.21 -11.56
C HIS A 239 -3.33 13.43 -10.06
N GLY A 240 -4.27 12.97 -9.22
CA GLY A 240 -4.21 13.00 -7.76
C GLY A 240 -3.27 11.99 -7.12
N MET A 241 -2.80 10.99 -7.86
CA MET A 241 -1.76 10.09 -7.35
C MET A 241 -0.40 10.81 -7.31
N ASP A 242 0.07 11.08 -6.10
CA ASP A 242 1.34 11.75 -5.85
C ASP A 242 2.52 10.82 -6.16
N LEU A 243 2.41 9.59 -5.66
CA LEU A 243 3.35 8.50 -5.84
C LEU A 243 2.61 7.19 -5.61
N LEU A 244 2.84 6.20 -6.48
CA LEU A 244 2.45 4.81 -6.24
C LEU A 244 3.67 4.05 -5.70
N VAL A 245 3.57 3.60 -4.45
CA VAL A 245 4.55 2.72 -3.82
C VAL A 245 3.97 1.32 -3.84
N LEU A 246 4.40 0.52 -4.82
CA LEU A 246 3.98 -0.86 -4.99
C LEU A 246 4.93 -1.79 -4.22
N LEU A 247 4.36 -2.58 -3.31
CA LEU A 247 5.06 -3.62 -2.57
C LEU A 247 4.77 -4.97 -3.20
N ASP A 248 5.83 -5.71 -3.49
CA ASP A 248 5.73 -7.05 -4.06
C ASP A 248 6.99 -7.85 -3.73
N LEU A 249 6.84 -9.17 -3.60
CA LEU A 249 7.90 -10.14 -3.33
C LEU A 249 8.77 -9.80 -2.10
N ILE A 250 8.15 -9.29 -1.03
CA ILE A 250 8.83 -8.93 0.23
C ILE A 250 8.68 -10.04 1.27
N GLY A 251 9.76 -10.34 2.00
CA GLY A 251 9.76 -11.26 3.16
C GLY A 251 10.85 -12.33 3.12
N ALA A 252 11.54 -12.49 1.98
CA ALA A 252 12.72 -13.33 1.89
C ALA A 252 13.94 -12.68 2.57
N LEU A 253 14.95 -13.49 2.91
CA LEU A 253 16.21 -13.03 3.47
C LEU A 253 17.01 -12.23 2.42
N ASN A 254 17.69 -11.16 2.86
CA ASN A 254 18.59 -10.33 2.06
C ASN A 254 17.97 -9.75 0.76
N PRO A 255 16.82 -9.06 0.83
CA PRO A 255 16.23 -8.45 -0.35
C PRO A 255 17.11 -7.31 -0.86
N THR A 256 17.18 -7.15 -2.18
CA THR A 256 17.83 -6.00 -2.83
C THR A 256 16.78 -5.22 -3.62
N PHE A 257 16.53 -3.97 -3.23
CA PHE A 257 15.67 -3.06 -3.98
C PHE A 257 16.50 -2.18 -4.91
N VAL A 258 16.05 -2.01 -6.16
CA VAL A 258 16.73 -1.23 -7.20
C VAL A 258 15.98 0.07 -7.48
N ASN A 259 16.70 1.13 -7.79
CA ASN A 259 16.11 2.38 -8.27
C ASN A 259 15.68 2.24 -9.74
N PHE A 260 14.42 1.89 -9.99
CA PHE A 260 13.92 1.63 -11.34
C PHE A 260 13.61 2.88 -12.16
N PHE A 261 13.14 3.97 -11.53
CA PHE A 261 12.56 5.11 -12.25
C PHE A 261 13.19 6.45 -11.86
N PRO A 262 13.71 7.23 -12.84
CA PRO A 262 14.32 8.54 -12.57
C PRO A 262 13.40 9.54 -11.87
N ASN A 263 12.10 9.56 -12.20
CA ASN A 263 11.13 10.50 -11.64
C ASN A 263 10.81 10.23 -10.15
N SER A 264 11.02 9.01 -9.65
CA SER A 264 10.87 8.66 -8.23
C SER A 264 12.20 8.46 -7.50
N ALA A 265 13.34 8.63 -8.17
CA ALA A 265 14.68 8.38 -7.62
C ALA A 265 14.91 9.13 -6.29
N ARG A 266 14.43 10.37 -6.18
CA ARG A 266 14.54 11.17 -4.94
C ARG A 266 13.87 10.50 -3.74
N TRP A 267 12.76 9.79 -3.96
CA TRP A 267 12.06 9.05 -2.91
C TRP A 267 12.74 7.71 -2.59
N PHE A 268 13.32 7.07 -3.60
CA PHE A 268 14.17 5.90 -3.39
C PHE A 268 15.41 6.23 -2.53
N TYR A 269 16.08 7.35 -2.79
CA TYR A 269 17.20 7.79 -1.93
C TYR A 269 16.77 8.16 -0.51
N ARG A 270 15.51 8.57 -0.31
CA ARG A 270 14.95 8.74 1.04
C ARG A 270 14.83 7.39 1.76
N LEU A 271 14.38 6.33 1.09
CA LEU A 271 14.37 4.98 1.65
C LEU A 271 15.78 4.54 2.08
N GLN A 272 16.78 4.73 1.22
CA GLN A 272 18.18 4.41 1.57
C GLN A 272 18.68 5.21 2.79
N THR A 273 18.39 6.52 2.83
CA THR A 273 18.80 7.37 3.96
C THR A 273 18.17 6.91 5.26
N ILE A 274 16.90 6.50 5.22
CA ILE A 274 16.17 5.99 6.37
C ILE A 274 16.76 4.65 6.83
N ASP A 275 17.06 3.75 5.90
CA ASP A 275 17.60 2.42 6.20
C ASP A 275 18.94 2.49 6.94
N MET A 276 19.83 3.38 6.49
CA MET A 276 21.13 3.63 7.12
C MET A 276 21.05 4.14 8.57
N ILE A 277 19.89 4.60 9.05
CA ILE A 277 19.72 5.03 10.45
C ILE A 277 19.56 3.83 11.39
N PHE A 278 19.12 2.68 10.88
CA PHE A 278 18.85 1.47 11.66
C PHE A 278 19.92 0.38 11.54
N LEU A 279 20.90 0.57 10.65
CA LEU A 279 22.12 -0.23 10.54
C LEU A 279 23.21 0.30 11.48
#